data_AF-A0A962WKN7-F1
#
_entry.id   AF-A0A962WKN7-F1
#
_cell.length_a   1.000
_cell.length_b   1.000
_cell.length_c   1.000
_cell.angle_alpha   90.00
_cell.angle_beta   90.00
_cell.angle_gamma   90.00
#
_symmetry.space_group_name_H-M   'P 1'
#
loop_
_entity.id
_entity.type
_entity.pdbx_description
1 polymer ?
#
loop_
_entity_poly.entity_id
_entity_poly.type
_entity_poly.pdbx_seq_one_letter_code
_entity_poly.pdbx_strand_id
1 'polypeptide(L)'
;FSIGSNDLTQMTLALDRNSGLVANLFDERDEAVKALLHMAIEACKRRGKYVGICGQGPSDHPDLARWLMQEGIESVSLNPDSVVETWMFLGKGAD
;
A
#
# COMPACT_ATOMS: atom_id res chain seq x y z
N PHE A 1 0.47 13.33 -4.93
CA PHE A 1 -0.44 12.33 -5.50
C PHE A 1 -0.67 11.27 -4.43
N SER A 2 -1.86 10.67 -4.32
CA SER A 2 -2.10 9.59 -3.36
C SER A 2 -2.64 8.38 -4.10
N ILE A 3 -2.00 7.24 -3.92
CA ILE A 3 -2.47 5.96 -4.46
C ILE A 3 -3.60 5.46 -3.57
N GLY A 4 -4.74 5.08 -4.17
CA GLY A 4 -5.80 4.36 -3.47
C GLY A 4 -5.56 2.86 -3.58
N SER A 5 -5.08 2.23 -2.51
CA SER A 5 -4.63 0.83 -2.54
C SER A 5 -5.77 -0.15 -2.85
N ASN A 6 -6.97 0.11 -2.30
CA ASN A 6 -8.12 -0.75 -2.51
C ASN A 6 -8.57 -0.81 -3.99
N ASP A 7 -8.72 0.36 -4.62
CA ASP A 7 -9.18 0.44 -6.00
C ASP A 7 -8.10 0.00 -6.99
N LEU A 8 -6.82 0.30 -6.69
CA LEU A 8 -5.69 -0.21 -7.46
C LEU A 8 -5.71 -1.73 -7.48
N THR A 9 -5.85 -2.37 -6.32
CA THR A 9 -5.91 -3.83 -6.20
C THR A 9 -7.09 -4.41 -6.96
N GLN A 10 -8.29 -3.83 -6.77
CA GLN A 10 -9.51 -4.25 -7.46
C GLN A 10 -9.37 -4.20 -8.99
N MET A 11 -8.77 -3.14 -9.53
CA MET A 11 -8.56 -3.00 -10.97
C MET A 11 -7.41 -3.86 -11.48
N THR A 12 -6.36 -4.07 -10.69
CA THR A 12 -5.20 -4.90 -11.07
C THR A 12 -5.57 -6.37 -11.16
N LEU A 13 -6.29 -6.87 -10.15
CA LEU A 13 -6.67 -8.28 -10.04
C LEU A 13 -8.01 -8.59 -10.72
N ALA A 14 -8.73 -7.57 -11.17
CA ALA A 14 -10.09 -7.66 -11.71
C ALA A 14 -11.08 -8.32 -10.72
N LEU A 15 -10.98 -7.96 -9.44
CA LEU A 15 -11.76 -8.54 -8.34
C LEU A 15 -12.66 -7.49 -7.67
N ASP A 16 -13.92 -7.84 -7.44
CA ASP A 16 -14.79 -7.08 -6.54
C ASP A 16 -14.52 -7.48 -5.08
N ARG A 17 -13.94 -6.56 -4.31
CA ARG A 17 -13.58 -6.78 -2.89
C ARG A 17 -14.78 -7.03 -1.98
N ASN A 18 -15.99 -6.68 -2.40
CA ASN A 18 -17.22 -6.90 -1.63
C ASN A 18 -17.96 -8.18 -2.04
N SER A 19 -17.47 -8.88 -3.07
CA SER A 19 -18.11 -10.11 -3.54
C SER A 19 -17.75 -11.28 -2.65
N GLY A 20 -18.76 -11.87 -1.98
CA GLY A 20 -18.56 -13.07 -1.14
C GLY A 20 -18.00 -14.29 -1.89
N LEU A 21 -17.97 -14.27 -3.22
CA LEU A 21 -17.42 -15.35 -4.05
C LEU A 21 -15.91 -15.24 -4.28
N VAL A 22 -15.37 -14.01 -4.31
CA VAL A 22 -13.98 -13.75 -4.76
C VAL A 22 -13.19 -12.81 -3.85
N ALA A 23 -13.81 -12.21 -2.83
CA ALA A 23 -13.14 -11.29 -1.91
C ALA A 23 -11.95 -11.93 -1.17
N ASN A 24 -11.96 -13.25 -0.97
CA ASN A 24 -10.84 -13.99 -0.39
C ASN A 24 -9.58 -14.04 -1.27
N LEU A 25 -9.70 -13.67 -2.55
CA LEU A 25 -8.57 -13.54 -3.48
C LEU A 25 -8.04 -12.11 -3.55
N PHE A 26 -8.68 -11.16 -2.85
CA PHE A 26 -8.24 -9.77 -2.79
C PHE A 26 -7.06 -9.64 -1.83
N ASP A 27 -5.85 -9.50 -2.37
CA ASP A 27 -4.64 -9.27 -1.58
C ASP A 27 -3.86 -8.08 -2.15
N GLU A 28 -3.74 -7.02 -1.34
CA GLU A 28 -3.03 -5.80 -1.72
C GLU A 28 -1.50 -5.99 -1.75
N ARG A 29 -0.99 -7.15 -1.30
CA ARG A 29 0.41 -7.56 -1.38
C ARG A 29 0.73 -8.39 -2.62
N ASP A 30 -0.27 -8.67 -3.47
CA ASP A 30 -0.05 -9.42 -4.71
C ASP A 30 1.06 -8.76 -5.56
N GLU A 31 1.92 -9.57 -6.19
CA GLU A 31 3.08 -9.08 -6.91
C GLU A 31 2.69 -8.20 -8.11
N ALA A 32 1.53 -8.43 -8.74
CA ALA A 32 1.01 -7.53 -9.78
C ALA A 32 0.64 -6.16 -9.21
N VAL A 33 0.04 -6.12 -8.01
CA VAL A 33 -0.31 -4.88 -7.31
C VAL A 33 0.95 -4.12 -6.91
N LYS A 34 1.93 -4.81 -6.31
CA LYS A 34 3.22 -4.23 -5.94
C LYS A 34 3.98 -3.70 -7.16
N ALA A 35 3.92 -4.38 -8.30
CA ALA A 35 4.50 -3.86 -9.55
C ALA A 35 3.87 -2.53 -9.98
N LEU A 36 2.54 -2.38 -9.88
CA LEU A 36 1.87 -1.11 -10.19
C LEU A 36 2.20 -0.03 -9.15
N LEU A 37 2.26 -0.37 -7.86
CA LEU A 37 2.68 0.54 -6.79
C LEU A 37 4.10 1.06 -7.04
N HIS A 38 5.05 0.17 -7.30
CA HIS A 38 6.44 0.50 -7.65
C HIS A 38 6.49 1.46 -8.83
N MET A 39 5.79 1.16 -9.92
CA MET A 39 5.76 2.03 -11.10
C MET A 39 5.21 3.43 -10.80
N ALA A 40 4.14 3.53 -10.00
CA ALA A 40 3.56 4.80 -9.61
C ALA A 40 4.51 5.63 -8.73
N ILE A 41 5.12 4.99 -7.73
CA ILE A 41 6.08 5.60 -6.81
C ILE A 41 7.30 6.10 -7.57
N GLU A 42 7.91 5.24 -8.40
CA GLU A 42 9.09 5.59 -9.19
C GLU A 42 8.79 6.69 -10.22
N ALA A 43 7.61 6.71 -10.84
CA ALA A 43 7.23 7.77 -11.76
C ALA A 43 7.15 9.15 -11.06
N CYS A 44 6.63 9.19 -9.83
CA CYS A 44 6.58 10.41 -9.02
C CYS A 44 7.98 10.85 -8.57
N LYS A 45 8.78 9.91 -8.05
CA LYS A 45 10.15 10.17 -7.59
C LYS A 45 11.06 10.68 -8.70
N ARG A 46 11.03 10.06 -9.89
CA ARG A 46 11.81 10.53 -11.07
C ARG A 46 11.48 11.95 -11.48
N ARG A 47 10.30 12.46 -11.12
CA ARG A 47 9.85 13.83 -11.42
C ARG A 47 9.98 14.78 -10.23
N GLY A 48 10.55 14.33 -9.11
CA GLY A 48 10.59 15.10 -7.86
C GLY A 48 9.20 15.51 -7.38
N LYS A 49 8.19 14.65 -7.57
CA LYS A 49 6.81 14.90 -7.16
C LYS A 49 6.45 14.00 -5.98
N TYR A 50 5.73 14.58 -5.04
CA TYR A 50 5.19 13.89 -3.88
C TYR A 50 4.26 12.72 -4.25
N VAL A 51 4.46 11.57 -3.60
CA VAL A 51 3.59 10.40 -3.62
C VAL A 51 3.29 9.88 -2.21
N GLY A 52 2.00 9.69 -1.93
CA GLY A 52 1.50 9.01 -0.76
C GLY A 52 0.61 7.83 -1.12
N ILE A 53 0.13 7.12 -0.11
CA ILE A 53 -0.85 6.04 -0.26
C ILE A 53 -1.92 6.14 0.83
N CYS A 54 -3.14 5.83 0.46
CA CYS A 54 -4.28 5.66 1.35
C CYS A 54 -5.04 4.37 0.99
N GLY A 55 -5.83 3.89 1.94
CA GLY A 55 -6.57 2.64 1.81
C GLY A 55 -6.22 1.67 2.93
N GLN A 56 -6.84 0.49 2.89
CA GLN A 56 -6.70 -0.50 3.97
C GLN A 56 -5.37 -1.25 3.91
N GLY A 57 -4.82 -1.51 2.72
CA GLY A 57 -3.59 -2.28 2.53
C GLY A 57 -2.49 -2.03 3.57
N PRO A 58 -1.96 -0.81 3.74
CA PRO A 58 -0.91 -0.56 4.73
C PRO A 58 -1.39 -0.58 6.19
N SER A 59 -2.69 -0.47 6.45
CA SER A 59 -3.28 -0.60 7.80
C SER A 59 -3.42 -2.07 8.20
N ASP A 60 -3.84 -2.92 7.26
CA ASP A 60 -4.10 -4.34 7.48
C ASP A 60 -2.82 -5.18 7.34
N HIS A 61 -1.79 -4.66 6.67
CA HIS A 61 -0.54 -5.34 6.36
C HIS A 61 0.68 -4.47 6.73
N PRO A 62 1.19 -4.58 7.98
CA PRO A 62 2.38 -3.84 8.40
C PRO A 62 3.62 -4.12 7.52
N ASP A 63 3.77 -5.36 7.04
CA ASP A 63 4.82 -5.75 6.09
C ASP A 63 4.73 -4.97 4.77
N LEU A 64 3.52 -4.73 4.26
CA LEU A 64 3.31 -3.87 3.10
C LEU A 64 3.71 -2.41 3.40
N ALA A 65 3.36 -1.89 4.59
CA ALA A 65 3.80 -0.56 5.01
C ALA A 65 5.33 -0.44 5.07
N ARG A 66 6.03 -1.48 5.53
CA ARG A 66 7.50 -1.52 5.51
C ARG A 66 8.05 -1.54 4.08
N TRP A 67 7.48 -2.37 3.21
CA TRP A 67 7.90 -2.41 1.82
C TRP A 67 7.69 -1.05 1.13
N LEU A 68 6.55 -0.39 1.35
CA LEU A 68 6.27 0.96 0.83
C LEU A 68 7.29 1.99 1.34
N MET A 69 7.72 1.89 2.60
CA MET A 69 8.79 2.72 3.15
C MET A 69 10.12 2.47 2.43
N GLN A 70 10.45 1.22 2.12
CA GLN A 70 11.66 0.85 1.36
C GLN A 70 11.63 1.35 -0.09
N GLU A 71 10.46 1.33 -0.73
CA GLU A 71 10.22 1.92 -2.05
C GLU A 71 10.39 3.46 -2.05
N GLY A 72 10.37 4.07 -0.87
CA GLY A 72 10.60 5.49 -0.67
C GLY A 72 9.34 6.34 -0.87
N ILE A 73 8.16 5.82 -0.48
CA ILE A 73 6.94 6.62 -0.42
C ILE A 73 7.06 7.70 0.66
N GLU A 74 6.59 8.93 0.40
CA GLU A 74 6.76 10.02 1.36
C GLU A 74 5.73 10.02 2.49
N SER A 75 4.57 9.36 2.31
CA SER A 75 3.56 9.27 3.36
C SER A 75 2.66 8.06 3.21
N VAL A 76 2.21 7.52 4.35
CA VAL A 76 1.24 6.43 4.43
C VAL A 76 0.09 6.88 5.33
N SER A 77 -1.15 6.84 4.82
CA SER A 77 -2.35 7.09 5.62
C SER A 77 -2.87 5.76 6.16
N LEU A 78 -3.07 5.69 7.47
CA LEU A 78 -3.47 4.48 8.19
C LEU A 78 -4.79 4.68 8.94
N ASN A 79 -5.46 3.57 9.24
CA ASN A 79 -6.60 3.60 10.16
C ASN A 79 -6.14 4.00 11.58
N PRO A 80 -6.94 4.77 12.34
CA PRO A 80 -6.54 5.28 13.66
C PRO A 80 -6.16 4.22 14.68
N ASP A 81 -6.74 3.03 14.59
CA ASP A 81 -6.44 1.87 15.43
C ASP A 81 -5.09 1.21 15.09
N SER A 82 -4.73 1.18 13.80
CA SER A 82 -3.47 0.58 13.31
C SER A 82 -2.25 1.51 13.40
N VAL A 83 -2.45 2.83 13.56
CA VAL A 83 -1.39 3.83 13.35
C VAL A 83 -0.21 3.68 14.34
N VAL A 84 -0.51 3.45 15.62
CA VAL A 84 0.54 3.36 16.67
C VAL A 84 1.35 2.08 16.52
N GLU A 85 0.68 0.95 16.29
CA GLU A 85 1.34 -0.34 16.09
C GLU A 85 2.25 -0.30 14.86
N THR A 86 1.72 0.17 13.73
CA THR A 86 2.47 0.28 12.48
C THR A 86 3.66 1.23 12.62
N TRP A 87 3.49 2.39 13.27
CA TRP A 87 4.59 3.32 13.50
C TRP A 87 5.69 2.69 14.35
N MET A 88 5.34 1.99 15.43
CA MET A 88 6.30 1.28 16.28
C MET A 88 6.99 0.14 15.52
N PHE A 89 6.27 -0.57 14.66
CA PHE A 89 6.82 -1.63 13.82
C PHE A 89 7.82 -1.12 12.77
N LEU A 90 7.54 0.03 12.17
CA LEU A 90 8.44 0.69 11.22
C LEU A 90 9.67 1.27 11.94
N GLY A 91 9.50 1.85 13.13
CA GLY A 91 10.60 2.41 13.92
C GLY A 91 11.57 1.39 14.51
N LYS A 92 11.18 0.11 14.58
CA LYS A 92 12.03 -0.99 15.08
C LYS A 92 12.96 -1.60 14.02
N GLY A 93 12.93 -1.12 12.77
CA GLY A 93 13.68 -1.74 11.66
C GLY A 93 14.46 -0.74 10.80
N ALA A 94 15.73 -0.54 11.16
CA ALA A 94 16.82 -0.18 10.26
C ALA A 94 18.10 -0.85 10.81
N ASP A 95 18.11 -2.19 10.76
CA ASP A 95 19.33 -3.01 10.86
C ASP A 95 19.69 -3.51 9.45
#